data_AF-A0A2A3DSU4-F1
#
_entry.id   AF-A0A2A3DSU4-F1
#
_cell.length_a   1.000
_cell.length_b   1.000
_cell.length_c   1.000
_cell.angle_alpha   90.00
_cell.angle_beta   90.00
_cell.angle_gamma   90.00
#
_symmetry.space_group_name_H-M   'P 1'
#
loop_
_entity.id
_entity.type
_entity.pdbx_description
1 polymer ?
#
loop_
_entity_poly.entity_id
_entity_poly.type
_entity_poly.pdbx_seq_one_letter_code
_entity_poly.pdbx_strand_id
1 'polypeptide(L)'
;MSEFDAILIGAGHNSLACAAHLALKGWKIAIFERSQTIGGAVQTGEYTLPGFRHDFGAMNLSLFAGSAFHRKYANELKSHGLEFAPVADCFASAFPDGKWFGVSNDLEKTATRLAAFSAEDAATWRKLFAAFPGEAEHLFRLLGSPMSARAPAGIGWNLWRKKGLAGALDTARLLLSSPRAWLEENFKTPHVRTTLAAWGMHLDFAPDIAGGAVFSYLESMANQSFGMVLGKGGADTIIRALAGMVKAAGGQITTGADVAEIMVSGGRATGVRLASGETHFATKAVIAGVAPKALTGKLLPNGSGDAGFDAAMLKFRHAPGTMMIHLAMDDLPDWSTGAELRQFAYVHLAPSLDAMSRVYQQAIAGLLPDQPVLVVGQPTAVDPSRAPQGKHVLWVQVRMLPAEIAGDAAGKIAPAHWDIVKDAYAERVLDIIESYAPGLRQKILGRAIFSPLDLERENPNLVGGDQICGSHHLAQNFLFRPARGFARWNTPVANLYLTGAATWPGAGTGAGSGFMLAQQLGGN
;
A
#
# COMPACT_ATOMS: atom_id res chain seq x y z
N MET A 1 12.23 -36.33 -1.62
CA MET A 1 12.47 -35.06 -2.34
C MET A 1 11.21 -34.71 -3.10
N SER A 2 10.59 -33.58 -2.79
CA SER A 2 9.34 -33.14 -3.44
C SER A 2 9.66 -32.27 -4.66
N GLU A 3 9.30 -32.74 -5.84
CA GLU A 3 9.34 -31.95 -7.07
C GLU A 3 8.03 -31.17 -7.22
N PHE A 4 8.12 -29.85 -7.45
CA PHE A 4 6.99 -28.93 -7.63
C PHE A 4 6.99 -28.35 -9.04
N ASP A 5 5.84 -27.88 -9.53
CA ASP A 5 5.78 -27.10 -10.76
C ASP A 5 6.33 -25.70 -10.54
N ALA A 6 5.88 -25.05 -9.45
CA ALA A 6 6.41 -23.77 -9.05
C ALA A 6 6.64 -23.66 -7.54
N ILE A 7 7.71 -22.94 -7.20
CA ILE A 7 8.07 -22.58 -5.83
C ILE A 7 7.97 -21.07 -5.70
N LEU A 8 7.28 -20.61 -4.65
CA LEU A 8 7.18 -19.20 -4.28
C LEU A 8 7.99 -18.92 -3.02
N ILE A 9 8.70 -17.79 -3.03
CA ILE A 9 9.50 -17.31 -1.90
C ILE A 9 8.77 -16.13 -1.27
N GLY A 10 8.29 -16.30 -0.04
CA GLY A 10 7.47 -15.35 0.70
C GLY A 10 5.96 -15.51 0.44
N ALA A 11 5.17 -15.43 1.50
CA ALA A 11 3.71 -15.61 1.52
C ALA A 11 2.95 -14.30 1.70
N GLY A 12 3.37 -13.23 1.02
CA GLY A 12 2.59 -12.00 0.91
C GLY A 12 1.35 -12.15 0.01
N HIS A 13 0.42 -11.20 0.04
CA HIS A 13 -0.84 -11.26 -0.72
C HIS A 13 -0.65 -11.46 -2.23
N ASN A 14 0.37 -10.85 -2.84
CA ASN A 14 0.68 -11.08 -4.25
C ASN A 14 1.15 -12.51 -4.52
N SER A 15 2.07 -13.06 -3.71
CA SER A 15 2.51 -14.45 -3.84
C SER A 15 1.35 -15.42 -3.64
N LEU A 16 0.50 -15.19 -2.63
CA LEU A 16 -0.65 -16.04 -2.35
C LEU A 16 -1.69 -16.01 -3.49
N ALA A 17 -1.97 -14.83 -4.06
CA ALA A 17 -2.84 -14.72 -5.23
C ALA A 17 -2.24 -15.43 -6.47
N CYS A 18 -0.92 -15.30 -6.67
CA CYS A 18 -0.21 -15.99 -7.74
C CYS A 18 -0.32 -17.51 -7.59
N ALA A 19 0.00 -18.01 -6.40
CA ALA A 19 -0.09 -19.43 -6.05
C ALA A 19 -1.51 -19.97 -6.19
N ALA A 20 -2.53 -19.24 -5.70
CA ALA A 20 -3.92 -19.67 -5.77
C ALA A 20 -4.37 -19.86 -7.22
N HIS A 21 -4.06 -18.89 -8.09
CA HIS A 21 -4.37 -19.00 -9.52
C HIS A 21 -3.67 -20.20 -10.17
N LEU A 22 -2.36 -20.36 -9.96
CA LEU A 22 -1.60 -21.46 -10.58
C LEU A 22 -2.04 -22.83 -10.05
N ALA A 23 -2.32 -22.96 -8.75
CA ALA A 23 -2.81 -24.20 -8.16
C ALA A 23 -4.18 -24.59 -8.74
N LEU A 24 -5.09 -23.63 -8.93
CA LEU A 24 -6.38 -23.86 -9.61
C LEU A 24 -6.21 -24.22 -11.10
N LYS A 25 -5.05 -23.92 -11.70
CA LYS A 25 -4.65 -24.39 -13.04
C LYS A 25 -3.96 -25.76 -13.01
N GLY A 26 -3.97 -26.45 -11.88
CA GLY A 26 -3.41 -27.79 -11.71
C GLY A 26 -1.90 -27.82 -11.50
N TRP A 27 -1.24 -26.67 -11.24
CA TRP A 27 0.17 -26.66 -10.90
C TRP A 27 0.38 -27.15 -9.47
N LYS A 28 1.41 -27.98 -9.26
CA LYS A 28 1.85 -28.37 -7.93
C LYS A 28 2.70 -27.24 -7.31
N ILE A 29 2.15 -26.59 -6.29
CA ILE A 29 2.73 -25.36 -5.70
C ILE A 29 3.32 -25.62 -4.32
N ALA A 30 4.47 -24.99 -4.06
CA ALA A 30 5.00 -24.78 -2.71
C ALA A 30 5.28 -23.30 -2.44
N ILE A 31 4.98 -22.83 -1.24
CA ILE A 31 5.32 -21.49 -0.75
C ILE A 31 6.18 -21.65 0.52
N PHE A 32 7.34 -21.00 0.54
CA PHE A 32 8.21 -20.94 1.72
C PHE A 32 8.21 -19.53 2.28
N GLU A 33 7.73 -19.39 3.52
CA GLU A 33 7.68 -18.14 4.27
C GLU A 33 8.63 -18.24 5.46
N ARG A 34 9.52 -17.24 5.62
CA ARG A 34 10.48 -17.22 6.73
C ARG A 34 9.81 -16.93 8.07
N SER A 35 8.74 -16.14 8.09
CA SER A 35 8.03 -15.77 9.31
C SER A 35 7.19 -16.94 9.80
N GLN A 36 6.85 -16.92 11.09
CA GLN A 36 5.89 -17.86 11.66
C GLN A 36 4.46 -17.61 11.15
N THR A 37 4.19 -16.41 10.65
CA THR A 37 2.90 -16.02 10.09
C THR A 37 3.02 -15.61 8.63
N ILE A 38 1.96 -15.84 7.86
CA ILE A 38 1.85 -15.42 6.46
C ILE A 38 1.19 -14.04 6.34
N GLY A 39 1.27 -13.43 5.15
CA GLY A 39 0.58 -12.18 4.83
C GLY A 39 1.48 -10.98 4.55
N GLY A 40 2.76 -11.04 4.95
CA GLY A 40 3.69 -9.93 4.79
C GLY A 40 3.18 -8.68 5.51
N ALA A 41 2.96 -7.58 4.78
CA ALA A 41 2.44 -6.34 5.37
C ALA A 41 0.91 -6.32 5.60
N VAL A 42 0.19 -7.37 5.18
CA VAL A 42 -1.24 -7.53 5.44
C VAL A 42 -1.41 -8.56 6.56
N GLN A 43 -1.37 -8.09 7.80
CA GLN A 43 -1.46 -8.92 9.00
C GLN A 43 -2.40 -8.26 9.99
N THR A 44 -3.12 -9.07 10.76
CA THR A 44 -3.92 -8.62 11.89
C THR A 44 -3.43 -9.35 13.13
N GLY A 45 -3.19 -8.63 14.22
CA GLY A 45 -2.73 -9.22 15.48
C GLY A 45 -3.14 -8.42 16.71
N GLU A 46 -3.02 -9.05 17.87
CA GLU A 46 -3.25 -8.41 19.17
C GLU A 46 -1.95 -7.75 19.66
N TYR A 47 -1.54 -6.66 19.01
CA TYR A 47 -0.25 -6.03 19.31
C TYR A 47 -0.22 -5.23 20.62
N THR A 48 -1.38 -4.85 21.17
CA THR A 48 -1.46 -4.01 22.38
C THR A 48 -1.95 -4.78 23.60
N LEU A 49 -3.20 -5.24 23.59
CA LEU A 49 -3.88 -5.94 24.68
C LEU A 49 -4.72 -7.09 24.11
N PRO A 50 -4.97 -8.16 24.90
CA PRO A 50 -5.84 -9.26 24.48
C PRO A 50 -7.23 -8.77 24.05
N GLY A 51 -7.74 -9.30 22.94
CA GLY A 51 -9.03 -8.91 22.35
C GLY A 51 -9.01 -7.67 21.46
N PHE A 52 -7.90 -6.91 21.39
CA PHE A 52 -7.77 -5.72 20.54
C PHE A 52 -6.99 -6.04 19.26
N ARG A 53 -7.69 -6.15 18.13
CA ARG A 53 -7.15 -6.62 16.84
C ARG A 53 -6.76 -5.46 15.92
N HIS A 54 -5.46 -5.31 15.70
CA HIS A 54 -4.85 -4.24 14.90
C HIS A 54 -4.34 -4.76 13.58
N ASP A 55 -4.50 -3.99 12.50
CA ASP A 55 -3.83 -4.27 11.23
C ASP A 55 -2.39 -3.75 11.31
N PHE A 56 -1.39 -4.59 11.06
CA PHE A 56 0.03 -4.20 11.18
C PHE A 56 0.41 -3.10 10.17
N GLY A 57 0.05 -3.33 8.91
CA GLY A 57 0.28 -2.42 7.80
C GLY A 57 -1.03 -1.95 7.19
N ALA A 58 -1.50 -2.63 6.15
CA ALA A 58 -2.66 -2.15 5.40
C ALA A 58 -3.99 -2.35 6.14
N MET A 59 -4.76 -1.27 6.35
CA MET A 59 -6.14 -1.31 6.86
C MET A 59 -7.19 -1.27 5.74
N ASN A 60 -6.96 -0.47 4.69
CA ASN A 60 -7.87 -0.33 3.54
C ASN A 60 -7.66 -1.47 2.50
N LEU A 61 -8.75 -2.17 2.19
CA LEU A 61 -8.79 -3.29 1.25
C LEU A 61 -9.58 -2.99 -0.04
N SER A 62 -9.97 -1.74 -0.29
CA SER A 62 -10.69 -1.34 -1.51
C SER A 62 -10.00 -1.78 -2.79
N LEU A 63 -8.67 -1.69 -2.87
CA LEU A 63 -7.91 -2.14 -4.04
C LEU A 63 -8.04 -3.65 -4.27
N PHE A 64 -8.11 -4.46 -3.21
CA PHE A 64 -8.34 -5.90 -3.33
C PHE A 64 -9.79 -6.17 -3.73
N ALA A 65 -10.78 -5.55 -3.08
CA ALA A 65 -12.20 -5.73 -3.41
C ALA A 65 -12.52 -5.32 -4.86
N GLY A 66 -11.89 -4.26 -5.36
CA GLY A 66 -11.98 -3.79 -6.75
C GLY A 66 -11.02 -4.46 -7.73
N SER A 67 -10.23 -5.44 -7.30
CA SER A 67 -9.20 -6.07 -8.16
C SER A 67 -9.78 -7.02 -9.21
N ALA A 68 -9.01 -7.24 -10.28
CA ALA A 68 -9.33 -8.26 -11.26
C ALA A 68 -9.29 -9.69 -10.68
N PHE A 69 -8.42 -9.92 -9.68
CA PHE A 69 -8.35 -11.20 -8.97
C PHE A 69 -9.64 -11.46 -8.20
N HIS A 70 -10.09 -10.51 -7.38
CA HIS A 70 -11.32 -10.64 -6.60
C HIS A 70 -12.53 -10.79 -7.52
N ARG A 71 -12.65 -9.99 -8.60
CA ARG A 71 -13.75 -10.16 -9.58
C ARG A 71 -13.81 -11.57 -10.17
N LYS A 72 -12.67 -12.21 -10.38
CA LYS A 72 -12.60 -13.55 -10.95
C LYS A 72 -12.93 -14.64 -9.93
N TYR A 73 -12.47 -14.48 -8.69
CA TYR A 73 -12.51 -15.53 -7.66
C TYR A 73 -13.40 -15.16 -6.47
N ALA A 74 -14.38 -14.26 -6.64
CA ALA A 74 -15.18 -13.74 -5.53
C ALA A 74 -15.90 -14.86 -4.76
N ASN A 75 -16.45 -15.85 -5.49
CA ASN A 75 -17.19 -16.95 -4.89
C ASN A 75 -16.28 -17.90 -4.12
N GLU A 76 -15.12 -18.21 -4.69
CA GLU A 76 -14.08 -19.04 -4.06
C GLU A 76 -13.49 -18.34 -2.82
N LEU A 77 -13.19 -17.05 -2.91
CA LEU A 77 -12.72 -16.28 -1.77
C LEU A 77 -13.76 -16.25 -0.64
N LYS A 78 -15.04 -16.06 -0.99
CA LYS A 78 -16.15 -16.09 -0.03
C LYS A 78 -16.31 -17.47 0.61
N SER A 79 -16.17 -18.56 -0.14
CA SER A 79 -16.23 -19.92 0.43
C SER A 79 -15.07 -20.21 1.38
N HIS A 80 -13.95 -19.47 1.25
CA HIS A 80 -12.83 -19.47 2.19
C HIS A 80 -12.91 -18.37 3.27
N GLY A 81 -14.09 -17.78 3.49
CA GLY A 81 -14.36 -16.88 4.61
C GLY A 81 -13.91 -15.43 4.40
N LEU A 82 -13.70 -14.99 3.16
CA LEU A 82 -13.50 -13.56 2.88
C LEU A 82 -14.77 -12.77 3.21
N GLU A 83 -14.66 -11.86 4.17
CA GLU A 83 -15.71 -10.89 4.49
C GLU A 83 -15.15 -9.48 4.55
N PHE A 84 -15.93 -8.54 4.00
CA PHE A 84 -15.62 -7.13 3.95
C PHE A 84 -16.56 -6.33 4.85
N ALA A 85 -16.04 -5.25 5.43
CA ALA A 85 -16.79 -4.24 6.15
C ALA A 85 -16.85 -2.96 5.29
N PRO A 86 -18.01 -2.62 4.70
CA PRO A 86 -18.15 -1.45 3.85
C PRO A 86 -18.12 -0.16 4.68
N VAL A 87 -17.53 0.89 4.11
CA VAL A 87 -17.35 2.21 4.73
C VAL A 87 -18.03 3.26 3.85
N ALA A 88 -19.02 3.95 4.40
CA ALA A 88 -19.68 5.07 3.73
C ALA A 88 -18.88 6.38 3.92
N ASP A 89 -18.57 6.74 5.16
CA ASP A 89 -17.75 7.90 5.51
C ASP A 89 -16.27 7.51 5.45
N CYS A 90 -15.66 7.73 4.29
CA CYS A 90 -14.39 7.11 3.93
C CYS A 90 -13.22 7.78 4.65
N PHE A 91 -12.97 9.04 4.34
CA PHE A 91 -11.84 9.77 4.90
C PHE A 91 -12.19 11.24 5.11
N ALA A 92 -11.53 11.85 6.08
CA ALA A 92 -11.61 13.26 6.37
C ALA A 92 -10.24 13.82 6.77
N SER A 93 -10.11 15.13 6.78
CA SER A 93 -8.96 15.83 7.35
C SER A 93 -9.43 16.84 8.39
N ALA A 94 -8.71 16.91 9.51
CA ALA A 94 -8.90 17.94 10.53
C ALA A 94 -7.77 18.98 10.45
N PHE A 95 -8.11 20.25 10.63
CA PHE A 95 -7.20 21.38 10.39
C PHE A 95 -6.96 22.22 11.66
N PRO A 96 -5.79 22.86 11.80
CA PRO A 96 -5.46 23.66 12.99
C PRO A 96 -6.40 24.86 13.22
N ASP A 97 -7.11 25.31 12.17
CA ASP A 97 -8.04 26.45 12.25
C ASP A 97 -9.44 26.05 12.75
N GLY A 98 -9.59 24.84 13.30
CA GLY A 98 -10.85 24.34 13.85
C GLY A 98 -11.78 23.72 12.80
N LYS A 99 -11.41 23.75 11.51
CA LYS A 99 -12.24 23.20 10.43
C LYS A 99 -11.89 21.75 10.11
N TRP A 100 -12.78 21.10 9.38
CA TRP A 100 -12.55 19.77 8.82
C TRP A 100 -13.29 19.60 7.49
N PHE A 101 -12.81 18.70 6.64
CA PHE A 101 -13.50 18.32 5.41
C PHE A 101 -13.46 16.80 5.26
N GLY A 102 -14.57 16.18 4.84
CA GLY A 102 -14.69 14.73 4.73
C GLY A 102 -15.49 14.27 3.51
N VAL A 103 -15.03 13.17 2.93
CA VAL A 103 -15.60 12.54 1.74
C VAL A 103 -16.33 11.26 2.13
N SER A 104 -17.61 11.21 1.79
CA SER A 104 -18.43 9.99 1.87
C SER A 104 -18.75 9.46 0.48
N ASN A 105 -19.25 8.23 0.40
CA ASN A 105 -19.82 7.69 -0.84
C ASN A 105 -21.23 8.23 -1.19
N ASP A 106 -21.77 9.10 -0.34
CA ASP A 106 -22.97 9.90 -0.61
C ASP A 106 -22.53 11.24 -1.23
N LEU A 107 -22.95 11.49 -2.47
CA LEU A 107 -22.59 12.70 -3.21
C LEU A 107 -23.18 13.96 -2.57
N GLU A 108 -24.42 13.90 -2.08
CA GLU A 108 -25.11 15.05 -1.52
C GLU A 108 -24.44 15.46 -0.20
N LYS A 109 -24.11 14.49 0.66
CA LYS A 109 -23.34 14.77 1.88
C LYS A 109 -22.01 15.45 1.58
N THR A 110 -21.21 14.91 0.66
CA THR A 110 -19.91 15.50 0.31
C THR A 110 -20.07 16.88 -0.33
N ALA A 111 -21.05 17.05 -1.23
CA ALA A 111 -21.31 18.33 -1.89
C ALA A 111 -21.82 19.41 -0.91
N THR A 112 -22.65 19.05 0.07
CA THR A 112 -23.08 19.96 1.13
C THR A 112 -21.90 20.40 2.01
N ARG A 113 -21.03 19.46 2.41
CA ARG A 113 -19.80 19.79 3.15
C ARG A 113 -18.90 20.72 2.33
N LEU A 114 -18.74 20.46 1.02
CA LEU A 114 -17.98 21.35 0.12
C LEU A 114 -18.61 22.73 -0.01
N ALA A 115 -19.93 22.83 -0.16
CA ALA A 115 -20.63 24.09 -0.32
C ALA A 115 -20.49 25.01 0.91
N ALA A 116 -20.27 24.43 2.09
CA ALA A 116 -19.93 25.19 3.31
C ALA A 116 -18.56 25.88 3.23
N PHE A 117 -17.64 25.40 2.37
CA PHE A 117 -16.37 26.05 2.06
C PHE A 117 -16.44 26.92 0.81
N SER A 118 -16.97 26.37 -0.29
CA SER A 118 -17.03 26.99 -1.61
C SER A 118 -18.09 26.32 -2.47
N ALA A 119 -19.08 27.11 -2.92
CA ALA A 119 -20.08 26.65 -3.89
C ALA A 119 -19.46 26.26 -5.24
N GLU A 120 -18.36 26.92 -5.64
CA GLU A 120 -17.61 26.58 -6.86
C GLU A 120 -16.94 25.21 -6.73
N ASP A 121 -16.31 24.91 -5.58
CA ASP A 121 -15.68 23.60 -5.35
C ASP A 121 -16.71 22.47 -5.28
N ALA A 122 -17.90 22.73 -4.72
CA ALA A 122 -19.01 21.79 -4.75
C ALA A 122 -19.47 21.48 -6.19
N ALA A 123 -19.55 22.50 -7.06
CA ALA A 123 -19.86 22.32 -8.47
C ALA A 123 -18.76 21.55 -9.22
N THR A 124 -17.48 21.87 -8.97
CA THR A 124 -16.34 21.14 -9.53
C THR A 124 -16.38 19.67 -9.11
N TRP A 125 -16.64 19.38 -7.84
CA TRP A 125 -16.72 18.01 -7.33
C TRP A 125 -17.80 17.19 -8.04
N ARG A 126 -19.00 17.77 -8.21
CA ARG A 126 -20.09 17.12 -8.98
C ARG A 126 -19.69 16.86 -10.43
N LYS A 127 -18.98 17.79 -11.07
CA LYS A 127 -18.47 17.62 -12.43
C LYS A 127 -17.46 16.46 -12.50
N LEU A 128 -16.49 16.42 -11.58
CA LEU A 128 -15.50 15.34 -11.51
C LEU A 128 -16.17 13.99 -11.27
N PHE A 129 -17.11 13.93 -10.34
CA PHE A 129 -17.89 12.72 -10.05
C PHE A 129 -18.67 12.22 -11.28
N ALA A 130 -19.36 13.12 -11.99
CA ALA A 130 -20.10 12.77 -13.20
C ALA A 130 -19.18 12.28 -14.33
N ALA A 131 -17.97 12.81 -14.44
CA ALA A 131 -16.97 12.39 -15.43
C ALA A 131 -16.24 11.09 -15.04
N PHE A 132 -16.23 10.74 -13.75
CA PHE A 132 -15.39 9.67 -13.20
C PHE A 132 -15.59 8.31 -13.87
N PRO A 133 -16.82 7.80 -14.14
CA PRO A 133 -16.97 6.49 -14.76
C PRO A 133 -16.22 6.34 -16.10
N GLY A 134 -16.22 7.39 -16.93
CA GLY A 134 -15.50 7.41 -18.20
C GLY A 134 -13.98 7.44 -18.02
N GLU A 135 -13.48 8.28 -17.10
CA GLU A 135 -12.05 8.38 -16.80
C GLU A 135 -11.50 7.11 -16.12
N ALA A 136 -12.26 6.57 -15.17
CA ALA A 136 -11.91 5.38 -14.40
C ALA A 136 -11.74 4.16 -15.30
N GLU A 137 -12.58 3.97 -16.31
CA GLU A 137 -12.43 2.87 -17.28
C GLU A 137 -11.02 2.89 -17.93
N HIS A 138 -10.55 4.08 -18.32
CA HIS A 138 -9.26 4.23 -18.99
C HIS A 138 -8.08 4.11 -18.03
N LEU A 139 -8.17 4.77 -16.88
CA LEU A 139 -7.12 4.72 -15.86
C LEU A 139 -6.98 3.32 -15.27
N PHE A 140 -8.08 2.64 -14.94
CA PHE A 140 -8.02 1.25 -14.44
C PHE A 140 -7.56 0.28 -15.52
N ARG A 141 -7.89 0.50 -16.79
CA ARG A 141 -7.33 -0.32 -17.88
C ARG A 141 -5.82 -0.10 -18.01
N LEU A 142 -5.35 1.15 -17.92
CA LEU A 142 -3.93 1.48 -17.94
C LEU A 142 -3.19 0.81 -16.78
N LEU A 143 -3.66 1.03 -15.55
CA LEU A 143 -3.04 0.52 -14.34
C LEU A 143 -3.21 -1.01 -14.17
N GLY A 144 -4.23 -1.59 -14.80
CA GLY A 144 -4.55 -3.01 -14.77
C GLY A 144 -4.01 -3.83 -15.94
N SER A 145 -3.22 -3.24 -16.85
CA SER A 145 -2.64 -3.95 -17.99
C SER A 145 -1.17 -4.31 -17.76
N PRO A 146 -0.67 -5.47 -18.22
CA PRO A 146 0.75 -5.79 -18.16
C PRO A 146 1.60 -4.75 -18.89
N MET A 147 2.54 -4.13 -18.18
CA MET A 147 3.42 -3.12 -18.73
C MET A 147 4.33 -3.73 -19.80
N SER A 148 4.44 -3.11 -20.97
CA SER A 148 5.32 -3.57 -22.05
C SER A 148 5.77 -2.40 -22.89
N ALA A 149 6.86 -2.55 -23.65
CA ALA A 149 7.32 -1.50 -24.57
C ALA A 149 6.25 -1.06 -25.59
N ARG A 150 5.30 -1.94 -25.94
CA ARG A 150 4.18 -1.63 -26.86
C ARG A 150 2.96 -1.04 -26.15
N ALA A 151 2.92 -1.10 -24.81
CA ALA A 151 1.77 -0.63 -24.04
C ALA A 151 1.49 0.87 -24.25
N PRO A 152 2.48 1.79 -24.19
CA PRO A 152 2.22 3.22 -24.39
C PRO A 152 1.54 3.55 -25.72
N ALA A 153 1.96 2.91 -26.81
CA ALA A 153 1.37 3.12 -28.14
C ALA A 153 -0.09 2.63 -28.19
N GLY A 154 -0.36 1.44 -27.65
CA GLY A 154 -1.71 0.90 -27.59
C GLY A 154 -2.66 1.71 -26.68
N ILE A 155 -2.14 2.20 -25.55
CA ILE A 155 -2.88 3.07 -24.63
C ILE A 155 -3.18 4.41 -25.29
N GLY A 156 -2.16 5.07 -25.83
CA GLY A 156 -2.30 6.38 -26.49
C GLY A 156 -3.26 6.34 -27.68
N TRP A 157 -3.20 5.29 -28.48
CA TRP A 157 -4.10 5.09 -29.61
C TRP A 157 -5.56 4.87 -29.17
N ASN A 158 -5.80 4.08 -28.11
CA ASN A 158 -7.15 3.90 -27.57
C ASN A 158 -7.69 5.17 -26.92
N LEU A 159 -6.85 5.91 -26.19
CA LEU A 159 -7.21 7.21 -25.61
C LEU A 159 -7.59 8.21 -26.70
N TRP A 160 -6.76 8.31 -27.75
CA TRP A 160 -7.05 9.18 -28.90
C TRP A 160 -8.34 8.80 -29.62
N ARG A 161 -8.58 7.51 -29.87
CA ARG A 161 -9.84 7.07 -30.50
C ARG A 161 -11.09 7.37 -29.66
N LYS A 162 -11.00 7.27 -28.32
CA LYS A 162 -12.16 7.45 -27.44
C LYS A 162 -12.40 8.90 -27.03
N LYS A 163 -11.32 9.67 -26.78
CA LYS A 163 -11.39 11.03 -26.22
C LYS A 163 -10.90 12.12 -27.17
N GLY A 164 -10.45 11.76 -28.38
CA GLY A 164 -9.79 12.68 -29.30
C GLY A 164 -8.39 13.09 -28.81
N LEU A 165 -7.74 13.99 -29.55
CA LEU A 165 -6.40 14.48 -29.21
C LEU A 165 -6.41 15.29 -27.90
N ALA A 166 -7.39 16.18 -27.72
CA ALA A 166 -7.49 17.02 -26.52
C ALA A 166 -7.62 16.16 -25.25
N GLY A 167 -8.58 15.23 -25.19
CA GLY A 167 -8.76 14.40 -24.00
C GLY A 167 -7.61 13.41 -23.77
N ALA A 168 -6.89 12.99 -24.81
CA ALA A 168 -5.65 12.22 -24.65
C ALA A 168 -4.53 13.07 -24.02
N LEU A 169 -4.37 14.34 -24.45
CA LEU A 169 -3.43 15.29 -23.85
C LEU A 169 -3.80 15.63 -22.40
N ASP A 170 -5.08 15.79 -22.08
CA ASP A 170 -5.54 16.02 -20.71
C ASP A 170 -5.22 14.83 -19.80
N THR A 171 -5.40 13.61 -20.30
CA THR A 171 -5.03 12.38 -19.57
C THR A 171 -3.52 12.31 -19.35
N ALA A 172 -2.72 12.63 -20.37
CA ALA A 172 -1.27 12.68 -20.25
C ALA A 172 -0.82 13.76 -19.26
N ARG A 173 -1.46 14.94 -19.29
CA ARG A 173 -1.21 16.03 -18.34
C ARG A 173 -1.52 15.59 -16.91
N LEU A 174 -2.64 14.91 -16.65
CA LEU A 174 -2.95 14.36 -15.34
C LEU A 174 -1.88 13.36 -14.87
N LEU A 175 -1.43 12.46 -15.75
CA LEU A 175 -0.40 11.46 -15.43
C LEU A 175 0.99 12.04 -15.18
N LEU A 176 1.26 13.27 -15.60
CA LEU A 176 2.54 13.96 -15.42
C LEU A 176 2.49 15.04 -14.34
N SER A 177 1.29 15.50 -13.96
CA SER A 177 1.11 16.58 -12.99
C SER A 177 1.40 16.12 -11.56
N SER A 178 1.88 17.06 -10.75
CA SER A 178 1.97 16.86 -9.30
C SER A 178 0.58 17.02 -8.65
N PRO A 179 0.36 16.44 -7.45
CA PRO A 179 -0.89 16.67 -6.72
C PRO A 179 -1.22 18.15 -6.58
N ARG A 180 -0.26 18.99 -6.17
CA ARG A 180 -0.46 20.44 -5.99
C ARG A 180 -0.95 21.10 -7.27
N ALA A 181 -0.27 20.89 -8.40
CA ALA A 181 -0.62 21.53 -9.66
C ALA A 181 -2.06 21.19 -10.08
N TRP A 182 -2.44 19.91 -10.00
CA TRP A 182 -3.80 19.49 -10.34
C TRP A 182 -4.84 20.02 -9.36
N LEU A 183 -4.55 20.01 -8.06
CA LEU A 183 -5.48 20.45 -7.02
C LEU A 183 -5.72 21.97 -7.04
N GLU A 184 -4.68 22.76 -7.28
CA GLU A 184 -4.79 24.22 -7.37
C GLU A 184 -5.51 24.67 -8.64
N GLU A 185 -5.41 23.90 -9.72
CA GLU A 185 -6.16 24.13 -10.96
C GLU A 185 -7.66 23.85 -10.78
N ASN A 186 -8.03 22.82 -10.01
CA ASN A 186 -9.42 22.35 -9.94
C ASN A 186 -10.22 22.94 -8.77
N PHE A 187 -9.59 23.15 -7.61
CA PHE A 187 -10.28 23.59 -6.40
C PHE A 187 -9.74 24.94 -5.93
N LYS A 188 -10.56 25.74 -5.24
CA LYS A 188 -10.16 27.02 -4.62
C LYS A 188 -9.78 26.85 -3.16
N THR A 189 -10.46 25.97 -2.43
CA THR A 189 -10.35 25.85 -0.97
C THR A 189 -9.09 25.09 -0.56
N PRO A 190 -8.19 25.67 0.26
CA PRO A 190 -6.99 24.99 0.75
C PRO A 190 -7.28 23.69 1.52
N HIS A 191 -8.34 23.65 2.32
CA HIS A 191 -8.78 22.47 3.08
C HIS A 191 -9.13 21.29 2.17
N VAL A 192 -9.88 21.56 1.10
CA VAL A 192 -10.24 20.53 0.10
C VAL A 192 -8.98 20.02 -0.58
N ARG A 193 -8.14 20.92 -1.11
CA ARG A 193 -6.87 20.55 -1.75
C ARG A 193 -6.02 19.66 -0.83
N THR A 194 -5.85 20.07 0.42
CA THR A 194 -5.05 19.33 1.40
C THR A 194 -5.63 17.96 1.71
N THR A 195 -6.95 17.86 1.86
CA THR A 195 -7.64 16.58 2.12
C THR A 195 -7.42 15.57 1.00
N LEU A 196 -7.45 16.00 -0.26
CA LEU A 196 -7.22 15.11 -1.40
C LEU A 196 -5.73 14.77 -1.58
N ALA A 197 -4.83 15.74 -1.33
CA ALA A 197 -3.39 15.53 -1.41
C ALA A 197 -2.87 14.52 -0.37
N ALA A 198 -3.56 14.37 0.76
CA ALA A 198 -3.19 13.41 1.79
C ALA A 198 -3.09 11.99 1.22
N TRP A 199 -3.93 11.61 0.24
CA TRP A 199 -3.83 10.33 -0.45
C TRP A 199 -2.48 10.17 -1.16
N GLY A 200 -1.94 11.21 -1.77
CA GLY A 200 -0.60 11.16 -2.39
C GLY A 200 0.49 10.70 -1.40
N MET A 201 0.35 11.06 -0.12
CA MET A 201 1.28 10.68 0.96
C MET A 201 1.14 9.22 1.42
N HIS A 202 0.08 8.50 1.06
CA HIS A 202 -0.01 7.03 1.26
C HIS A 202 0.96 6.29 0.33
N LEU A 203 1.24 6.87 -0.84
CA LEU A 203 2.40 6.55 -1.66
C LEU A 203 3.53 7.55 -1.35
N ASP A 204 4.51 7.69 -2.24
CA ASP A 204 5.56 8.71 -2.14
C ASP A 204 5.29 9.92 -3.04
N PHE A 205 4.01 10.26 -3.25
CA PHE A 205 3.57 11.38 -4.06
C PHE A 205 3.26 12.61 -3.20
N ALA A 206 4.30 13.18 -2.59
CA ALA A 206 4.17 14.49 -1.96
C ALA A 206 3.67 15.56 -2.94
N PRO A 207 3.14 16.70 -2.47
CA PRO A 207 2.38 17.63 -3.32
C PRO A 207 3.10 18.12 -4.57
N ASP A 208 4.44 18.17 -4.54
CA ASP A 208 5.26 18.67 -5.65
C ASP A 208 5.86 17.56 -6.53
N ILE A 209 5.54 16.29 -6.25
CA ILE A 209 6.06 15.15 -7.01
C ILE A 209 5.24 14.91 -8.27
N ALA A 210 5.88 15.07 -9.43
CA ALA A 210 5.30 14.79 -10.73
C ALA A 210 4.78 13.35 -10.86
N GLY A 211 3.60 13.21 -11.46
CA GLY A 211 2.88 11.96 -11.61
C GLY A 211 1.98 11.58 -10.45
N GLY A 212 1.99 12.34 -9.35
CA GLY A 212 1.17 12.06 -8.18
C GLY A 212 -0.30 12.48 -8.28
N ALA A 213 -0.65 13.36 -9.22
CA ALA A 213 -2.03 13.87 -9.35
C ALA A 213 -3.05 12.76 -9.59
N VAL A 214 -2.69 11.74 -10.36
CA VAL A 214 -3.56 10.60 -10.67
C VAL A 214 -4.06 9.90 -9.41
N PHE A 215 -3.23 9.81 -8.37
CA PHE A 215 -3.60 9.13 -7.13
C PHE A 215 -4.56 9.97 -6.29
N SER A 216 -4.32 11.28 -6.19
CA SER A 216 -5.23 12.22 -5.52
C SER A 216 -6.60 12.23 -6.18
N TYR A 217 -6.65 12.20 -7.52
CA TYR A 217 -7.90 12.11 -8.28
C TYR A 217 -8.60 10.75 -8.10
N LEU A 218 -7.89 9.65 -8.37
CA LEU A 218 -8.48 8.31 -8.38
C LEU A 218 -9.00 7.90 -7.01
N GLU A 219 -8.22 8.07 -5.94
CA GLU A 219 -8.65 7.68 -4.60
C GLU A 219 -9.87 8.51 -4.18
N SER A 220 -9.82 9.84 -4.35
CA SER A 220 -10.92 10.71 -3.95
C SER A 220 -12.23 10.38 -4.66
N MET A 221 -12.19 10.20 -5.99
CA MET A 221 -13.39 9.87 -6.76
C MET A 221 -13.83 8.42 -6.56
N ALA A 222 -12.91 7.46 -6.41
CA ALA A 222 -13.28 6.09 -6.11
C ALA A 222 -13.99 5.96 -4.76
N ASN A 223 -13.49 6.63 -3.72
CA ASN A 223 -14.14 6.69 -2.41
C ASN A 223 -15.51 7.37 -2.51
N GLN A 224 -15.65 8.45 -3.27
CA GLN A 224 -16.94 9.11 -3.52
C GLN A 224 -17.93 8.20 -4.27
N SER A 225 -17.48 7.38 -5.21
CA SER A 225 -18.36 6.54 -6.03
C SER A 225 -18.70 5.21 -5.41
N PHE A 226 -17.75 4.59 -4.69
CA PHE A 226 -17.86 3.19 -4.28
C PHE A 226 -17.72 3.01 -2.76
N GLY A 227 -17.33 4.07 -2.05
CA GLY A 227 -16.93 3.97 -0.65
C GLY A 227 -15.56 3.32 -0.47
N MET A 228 -15.26 2.99 0.77
CA MET A 228 -14.08 2.23 1.15
C MET A 228 -14.48 0.87 1.71
N VAL A 229 -13.54 -0.07 1.72
CA VAL A 229 -13.74 -1.39 2.29
C VAL A 229 -12.61 -1.73 3.25
N LEU A 230 -12.96 -2.14 4.46
CA LEU A 230 -12.05 -2.76 5.42
C LEU A 230 -12.26 -4.29 5.44
N GLY A 231 -11.31 -5.02 6.00
CA GLY A 231 -11.49 -6.45 6.27
C GLY A 231 -12.29 -6.69 7.55
N LYS A 232 -13.32 -7.53 7.49
CA LYS A 232 -14.09 -7.90 8.69
C LYS A 232 -13.24 -8.76 9.62
N GLY A 233 -13.14 -8.38 10.88
CA GLY A 233 -12.22 -8.94 11.88
C GLY A 233 -10.75 -8.56 11.65
N GLY A 234 -10.45 -7.69 10.69
CA GLY A 234 -9.09 -7.26 10.32
C GLY A 234 -8.70 -7.58 8.87
N ALA A 235 -7.63 -6.93 8.41
CA ALA A 235 -7.20 -6.96 7.02
C ALA A 235 -6.68 -8.33 6.57
N ASP A 236 -6.15 -9.15 7.48
CA ASP A 236 -5.68 -10.52 7.22
C ASP A 236 -6.79 -11.49 6.74
N THR A 237 -8.06 -11.08 6.72
CA THR A 237 -9.14 -11.87 6.11
C THR A 237 -8.85 -12.24 4.65
N ILE A 238 -8.17 -11.39 3.89
CA ILE A 238 -7.78 -11.74 2.51
C ILE A 238 -6.67 -12.79 2.49
N ILE A 239 -5.77 -12.75 3.47
CA ILE A 239 -4.65 -13.70 3.57
C ILE A 239 -5.17 -15.08 3.95
N ARG A 240 -6.08 -15.16 4.93
CA ARG A 240 -6.74 -16.43 5.30
C ARG A 240 -7.50 -17.03 4.12
N ALA A 241 -8.26 -16.22 3.38
CA ALA A 241 -9.01 -16.69 2.22
C ALA A 241 -8.10 -17.20 1.09
N LEU A 242 -7.07 -16.43 0.72
CA LEU A 242 -6.10 -16.83 -0.30
C LEU A 242 -5.33 -18.10 0.11
N ALA A 243 -4.89 -18.20 1.36
CA ALA A 243 -4.22 -19.41 1.86
C ALA A 243 -5.16 -20.63 1.85
N GLY A 244 -6.45 -20.42 2.16
CA GLY A 244 -7.49 -21.43 2.01
C GLY A 244 -7.61 -21.94 0.58
N MET A 245 -7.64 -21.04 -0.40
CA MET A 245 -7.67 -21.40 -1.82
C MET A 245 -6.44 -22.23 -2.24
N VAL A 246 -5.24 -21.79 -1.86
CA VAL A 246 -3.99 -22.51 -2.17
C VAL A 246 -4.03 -23.93 -1.61
N LYS A 247 -4.39 -24.09 -0.33
CA LYS A 247 -4.44 -25.40 0.33
C LYS A 247 -5.52 -26.31 -0.26
N ALA A 248 -6.71 -25.76 -0.54
CA ALA A 248 -7.81 -26.52 -1.14
C ALA A 248 -7.48 -27.02 -2.56
N ALA A 249 -6.66 -26.29 -3.30
CA ALA A 249 -6.15 -26.70 -4.61
C ALA A 249 -4.90 -27.62 -4.53
N GLY A 250 -4.52 -28.07 -3.33
CA GLY A 250 -3.40 -29.00 -3.11
C GLY A 250 -2.02 -28.35 -3.02
N GLY A 251 -1.94 -27.02 -2.96
CA GLY A 251 -0.71 -26.28 -2.72
C GLY A 251 -0.22 -26.38 -1.27
N GLN A 252 1.10 -26.29 -1.08
CA GLN A 252 1.76 -26.35 0.22
C GLN A 252 2.26 -24.98 0.66
N ILE A 253 2.09 -24.65 1.95
CA ILE A 253 2.59 -23.41 2.55
C ILE A 253 3.36 -23.78 3.81
N THR A 254 4.66 -23.48 3.83
CA THR A 254 5.56 -23.77 4.95
C THR A 254 6.06 -22.46 5.54
N THR A 255 5.72 -22.20 6.80
CA THR A 255 6.22 -21.05 7.60
C THR A 255 7.50 -21.43 8.35
N GLY A 256 8.22 -20.44 8.87
CA GLY A 256 9.53 -20.66 9.51
C GLY A 256 10.61 -21.19 8.56
N ALA A 257 10.39 -21.10 7.25
CA ALA A 257 11.25 -21.65 6.21
C ALA A 257 11.92 -20.52 5.42
N ASP A 258 13.06 -20.04 5.93
CA ASP A 258 13.85 -19.04 5.22
C ASP A 258 14.56 -19.65 4.01
N VAL A 259 14.35 -19.06 2.83
CA VAL A 259 15.06 -19.44 1.62
C VAL A 259 16.41 -18.74 1.62
N ALA A 260 17.48 -19.52 1.65
CA ALA A 260 18.84 -19.01 1.62
C ALA A 260 19.30 -18.69 0.20
N GLU A 261 18.92 -19.52 -0.79
CA GLU A 261 19.42 -19.39 -2.15
C GLU A 261 18.44 -19.95 -3.18
N ILE A 262 18.41 -19.32 -4.36
CA ILE A 262 17.78 -19.85 -5.57
C ILE A 262 18.84 -20.63 -6.35
N MET A 263 18.59 -21.91 -6.57
CA MET A 263 19.51 -22.75 -7.34
C MET A 263 19.36 -22.46 -8.83
N VAL A 264 20.48 -22.24 -9.50
CA VAL A 264 20.55 -21.94 -10.94
C VAL A 264 21.45 -22.95 -11.64
N SER A 265 20.98 -23.53 -12.73
CA SER A 265 21.75 -24.43 -13.60
C SER A 265 21.45 -24.13 -15.06
N GLY A 266 22.49 -23.98 -15.88
CA GLY A 266 22.36 -23.64 -17.31
C GLY A 266 21.61 -22.33 -17.56
N GLY A 267 21.78 -21.33 -16.69
CA GLY A 267 21.09 -20.04 -16.77
C GLY A 267 19.60 -20.08 -16.41
N ARG A 268 19.12 -21.17 -15.81
CA ARG A 268 17.71 -21.40 -15.44
C ARG A 268 17.58 -21.70 -13.95
N ALA A 269 16.57 -21.13 -13.29
CA ALA A 269 16.23 -21.49 -11.93
C ALA A 269 15.65 -22.90 -11.86
N THR A 270 16.18 -23.73 -10.98
CA THR A 270 15.80 -25.15 -10.83
C THR A 270 15.17 -25.46 -9.48
N GLY A 271 15.18 -24.52 -8.53
CA GLY A 271 14.62 -24.73 -7.20
C GLY A 271 15.18 -23.75 -6.18
N VAL A 272 15.00 -24.09 -4.91
CA VAL A 272 15.48 -23.29 -3.78
C VAL A 272 16.16 -24.17 -2.74
N ARG A 273 17.12 -23.59 -2.04
CA ARG A 273 17.74 -24.15 -0.83
C ARG A 273 17.34 -23.31 0.37
N LEU A 274 16.79 -23.97 1.38
CA LEU A 274 16.43 -23.35 2.66
C LEU A 274 17.67 -23.12 3.53
N ALA A 275 17.57 -22.22 4.49
CA ALA A 275 18.61 -21.98 5.49
C ALA A 275 18.92 -23.22 6.36
N SER A 276 17.96 -24.14 6.49
CA SER A 276 18.15 -25.45 7.12
C SER A 276 19.06 -26.40 6.31
N GLY A 277 19.35 -26.08 5.05
CA GLY A 277 20.04 -26.94 4.09
C GLY A 277 19.11 -27.82 3.25
N GLU A 278 17.81 -27.90 3.57
CA GLU A 278 16.83 -28.62 2.75
C GLU A 278 16.71 -27.99 1.37
N THR A 279 16.50 -28.83 0.35
CA THR A 279 16.44 -28.42 -1.05
C THR A 279 15.14 -28.89 -1.69
N HIS A 280 14.47 -27.97 -2.40
CA HIS A 280 13.24 -28.25 -3.15
C HIS A 280 13.39 -27.83 -4.61
N PHE A 281 12.88 -28.64 -5.53
CA PHE A 281 13.03 -28.43 -6.96
C PHE A 281 11.74 -27.93 -7.61
N ALA A 282 11.90 -27.04 -8.59
CA ALA A 282 10.83 -26.50 -9.41
C ALA A 282 11.07 -26.83 -10.89
N THR A 283 10.06 -27.40 -11.56
CA THR A 283 10.16 -27.78 -12.97
C THR A 283 9.84 -26.63 -13.92
N LYS A 284 8.95 -25.71 -13.52
CA LYS A 284 8.46 -24.61 -14.38
C LYS A 284 8.87 -23.23 -13.90
N ALA A 285 8.76 -22.91 -12.60
CA ALA A 285 9.02 -21.54 -12.13
C ALA A 285 9.51 -21.45 -10.68
N VAL A 286 10.41 -20.50 -10.42
CA VAL A 286 10.69 -19.96 -9.08
C VAL A 286 10.22 -18.51 -9.07
N ILE A 287 9.35 -18.15 -8.13
CA ILE A 287 8.72 -16.83 -8.05
C ILE A 287 9.08 -16.18 -6.73
N ALA A 288 9.89 -15.13 -6.78
CA ALA A 288 10.34 -14.40 -5.61
C ALA A 288 9.37 -13.25 -5.27
N GLY A 289 8.77 -13.28 -4.09
CA GLY A 289 7.96 -12.19 -3.53
C GLY A 289 8.78 -11.32 -2.59
N VAL A 290 9.92 -10.80 -3.07
CA VAL A 290 10.93 -10.12 -2.23
C VAL A 290 11.27 -8.73 -2.77
N ALA A 291 11.83 -7.87 -1.92
CA ALA A 291 12.39 -6.59 -2.35
C ALA A 291 13.56 -6.82 -3.34
N PRO A 292 13.76 -5.94 -4.33
CA PRO A 292 14.74 -6.15 -5.42
C PRO A 292 16.16 -6.49 -4.95
N LYS A 293 16.66 -5.76 -3.94
CA LYS A 293 17.99 -6.00 -3.36
C LYS A 293 18.12 -7.39 -2.70
N ALA A 294 17.04 -7.98 -2.21
CA ALA A 294 17.10 -9.34 -1.64
C ALA A 294 17.23 -10.41 -2.72
N LEU A 295 16.67 -10.16 -3.92
CA LEU A 295 16.85 -11.05 -5.07
C LEU A 295 18.32 -11.10 -5.49
N THR A 296 18.91 -9.94 -5.75
CA THR A 296 20.31 -9.80 -6.18
C THR A 296 21.20 -9.54 -4.96
N GLY A 297 21.88 -10.57 -4.48
CA GLY A 297 22.68 -10.50 -3.25
C GLY A 297 22.40 -11.71 -2.36
N LYS A 298 21.26 -11.73 -1.66
CA LYS A 298 20.92 -12.87 -0.78
C LYS A 298 20.57 -14.11 -1.60
N LEU A 299 19.55 -14.02 -2.46
CA LEU A 299 19.00 -15.19 -3.14
C LEU A 299 19.80 -15.63 -4.38
N LEU A 300 20.45 -14.68 -5.05
CA LEU A 300 21.40 -14.91 -6.14
C LEU A 300 22.77 -14.34 -5.76
N PRO A 301 23.57 -15.05 -4.95
CA PRO A 301 24.88 -14.55 -4.48
C PRO A 301 25.88 -14.34 -5.61
N ASN A 302 25.74 -15.08 -6.71
CA ASN A 302 26.58 -14.98 -7.91
C ASN A 302 25.98 -14.04 -8.98
N GLY A 303 24.93 -13.27 -8.66
CA GLY A 303 24.21 -12.40 -9.59
C GLY A 303 23.30 -13.16 -10.56
N SER A 304 22.63 -12.41 -11.43
CA SER A 304 21.71 -12.96 -12.43
C SER A 304 22.37 -13.33 -13.76
N GLY A 305 23.67 -13.02 -13.91
CA GLY A 305 24.39 -13.08 -15.19
C GLY A 305 24.18 -11.85 -16.09
N ASP A 306 23.48 -10.82 -15.62
CA ASP A 306 23.31 -9.53 -16.31
C ASP A 306 23.65 -8.41 -15.32
N ALA A 307 24.85 -7.82 -15.48
CA ALA A 307 25.35 -6.80 -14.59
C ALA A 307 24.48 -5.52 -14.57
N GLY A 308 23.75 -5.23 -15.66
CA GLY A 308 22.86 -4.08 -15.73
C GLY A 308 21.59 -4.30 -14.90
N PHE A 309 21.02 -5.51 -14.96
CA PHE A 309 19.92 -5.90 -14.09
C PHE A 309 20.34 -5.94 -12.62
N ASP A 310 21.46 -6.59 -12.31
CA ASP A 310 21.98 -6.70 -10.93
C ASP A 310 22.22 -5.30 -10.32
N ALA A 311 22.86 -4.40 -11.07
CA ALA A 311 23.06 -3.02 -10.63
C ALA A 311 21.74 -2.27 -10.43
N ALA A 312 20.72 -2.51 -11.26
CA ALA A 312 19.42 -1.88 -11.12
C ALA A 312 18.65 -2.37 -9.88
N MET A 313 18.69 -3.68 -9.57
CA MET A 313 18.07 -4.24 -8.37
C MET A 313 18.75 -3.74 -7.08
N LEU A 314 20.08 -3.60 -7.08
CA LEU A 314 20.85 -3.04 -5.96
C LEU A 314 20.61 -1.54 -5.75
N LYS A 315 20.42 -0.77 -6.83
CA LYS A 315 20.13 0.68 -6.81
C LYS A 315 18.64 1.01 -6.73
N PHE A 316 17.79 0.00 -6.65
CA PHE A 316 16.35 0.19 -6.58
C PHE A 316 16.00 1.09 -5.38
N ARG A 317 15.29 2.18 -5.65
CA ARG A 317 15.07 3.24 -4.66
C ARG A 317 13.78 2.96 -3.89
N HIS A 318 13.93 2.79 -2.58
CA HIS A 318 12.80 2.75 -1.65
C HIS A 318 12.25 4.16 -1.37
N ALA A 319 10.96 4.23 -1.08
CA ALA A 319 10.33 5.45 -0.61
C ALA A 319 10.70 5.73 0.85
N PRO A 320 10.48 6.96 1.36
CA PRO A 320 10.56 7.22 2.78
C PRO A 320 9.73 6.24 3.61
N GLY A 321 10.25 5.93 4.79
CA GLY A 321 9.64 5.00 5.73
C GLY A 321 8.41 5.55 6.43
N THR A 322 7.84 4.72 7.29
CA THR A 322 6.73 5.08 8.17
C THR A 322 6.93 4.48 9.55
N MET A 323 6.27 5.05 10.54
CA MET A 323 6.08 4.43 11.85
C MET A 323 4.62 4.02 11.98
N MET A 324 4.38 2.91 12.67
CA MET A 324 3.06 2.45 13.06
C MET A 324 2.89 2.58 14.57
N ILE A 325 1.81 3.23 15.00
CA ILE A 325 1.41 3.29 16.39
C ILE A 325 0.01 2.70 16.50
N HIS A 326 -0.13 1.64 17.27
CA HIS A 326 -1.40 0.98 17.56
C HIS A 326 -1.81 1.29 18.99
N LEU A 327 -3.06 1.70 19.18
CA LEU A 327 -3.60 2.05 20.49
C LEU A 327 -4.86 1.22 20.77
N ALA A 328 -4.86 0.47 21.87
CA ALA A 328 -6.11 0.00 22.48
C ALA A 328 -6.74 1.19 23.21
N MET A 329 -8.01 1.44 22.94
CA MET A 329 -8.69 2.65 23.37
C MET A 329 -9.93 2.33 24.20
N ASP A 330 -10.14 3.11 25.25
CA ASP A 330 -11.35 3.12 26.06
C ASP A 330 -12.54 3.66 25.27
N ASP A 331 -12.30 4.71 24.50
CA ASP A 331 -13.24 5.36 23.58
C ASP A 331 -12.48 6.00 22.40
N LEU A 332 -13.16 6.31 21.29
CA LEU A 332 -12.55 7.02 20.14
C LEU A 332 -12.14 8.46 20.52
N PRO A 333 -11.23 9.09 19.74
CA PRO A 333 -10.83 10.48 19.97
C PRO A 333 -11.99 11.46 19.91
N ASP A 334 -12.02 12.42 20.83
CA ASP A 334 -12.98 13.54 20.79
C ASP A 334 -12.40 14.67 19.94
N TRP A 335 -12.59 14.57 18.63
CA TRP A 335 -12.06 15.54 17.67
C TRP A 335 -12.65 16.93 17.89
N SER A 336 -11.78 17.88 18.28
CA SER A 336 -12.13 19.28 18.57
C SER A 336 -12.73 20.02 17.37
N THR A 337 -12.36 19.62 16.16
CA THR A 337 -12.84 20.24 14.92
C THR A 337 -14.25 19.78 14.53
N GLY A 338 -14.72 18.63 15.03
CA GLY A 338 -16.07 18.14 14.74
C GLY A 338 -16.31 16.70 15.19
N ALA A 339 -17.38 16.50 15.97
CA ALA A 339 -17.75 15.18 16.50
C ALA A 339 -18.03 14.12 15.40
N GLU A 340 -18.45 14.57 14.20
CA GLU A 340 -18.70 13.71 13.04
C GLU A 340 -17.45 12.94 12.59
N LEU A 341 -16.25 13.46 12.86
CA LEU A 341 -14.98 12.78 12.51
C LEU A 341 -14.85 11.39 13.14
N ARG A 342 -15.56 11.10 14.23
CA ARG A 342 -15.59 9.77 14.88
C ARG A 342 -16.18 8.67 13.99
N GLN A 343 -16.95 9.02 12.95
CA GLN A 343 -17.60 8.06 12.06
C GLN A 343 -16.73 7.68 10.84
N PHE A 344 -15.68 8.45 10.55
CA PHE A 344 -14.84 8.23 9.37
C PHE A 344 -13.85 7.10 9.59
N ALA A 345 -13.60 6.27 8.56
CA ALA A 345 -12.56 5.25 8.68
C ALA A 345 -11.15 5.85 8.80
N TYR A 346 -10.86 6.95 8.10
CA TYR A 346 -9.62 7.71 8.24
C TYR A 346 -9.84 9.17 8.60
N VAL A 347 -9.04 9.68 9.53
CA VAL A 347 -8.86 11.11 9.80
C VAL A 347 -7.38 11.45 9.56
N HIS A 348 -7.10 12.28 8.56
CA HIS A 348 -5.76 12.78 8.28
C HIS A 348 -5.46 14.04 9.09
N LEU A 349 -4.28 14.10 9.68
CA LEU A 349 -3.74 15.31 10.30
C LEU A 349 -2.55 15.77 9.48
N ALA A 350 -2.82 16.75 8.62
CA ALA A 350 -1.83 17.41 7.78
C ALA A 350 -2.28 18.87 7.55
N PRO A 351 -1.55 19.87 8.08
CA PRO A 351 -2.05 21.24 8.11
C PRO A 351 -2.29 21.88 6.74
N SER A 352 -1.45 21.57 5.77
CA SER A 352 -1.47 22.17 4.43
C SER A 352 -0.64 21.36 3.44
N LEU A 353 -0.77 21.68 2.15
CA LEU A 353 0.12 21.16 1.11
C LEU A 353 1.60 21.48 1.42
N ASP A 354 1.90 22.69 1.88
CA ASP A 354 3.28 23.09 2.19
C ASP A 354 3.87 22.32 3.37
N ALA A 355 3.04 21.99 4.36
CA ALA A 355 3.46 21.10 5.45
C ALA A 355 3.78 19.70 4.93
N MET A 356 2.93 19.12 4.06
CA MET A 356 3.21 17.81 3.44
C MET A 356 4.50 17.82 2.61
N SER A 357 4.71 18.86 1.80
CA SER A 357 5.95 19.03 1.02
C SER A 357 7.17 19.11 1.93
N ARG A 358 7.09 19.90 3.02
CA ARG A 358 8.17 20.04 3.99
C ARG A 358 8.50 18.70 4.67
N VAL A 359 7.48 17.96 5.12
CA VAL A 359 7.64 16.63 5.75
C VAL A 359 8.38 15.68 4.82
N TYR A 360 8.01 15.64 3.54
CA TYR A 360 8.69 14.80 2.56
C TYR A 360 10.17 15.16 2.42
N GLN A 361 10.49 16.46 2.31
CA GLN A 361 11.87 16.92 2.20
C GLN A 361 12.69 16.65 3.47
N GLN A 362 12.11 16.85 4.65
CA GLN A 362 12.76 16.51 5.93
C GLN A 362 13.11 15.02 5.98
N ALA A 363 12.16 14.14 5.64
CA ALA A 363 12.39 12.70 5.63
C ALA A 363 13.48 12.27 4.63
N ILE A 364 13.47 12.84 3.41
CA ILE A 364 14.52 12.56 2.41
C ILE A 364 15.89 13.08 2.87
N ALA A 365 15.93 14.17 3.62
CA ALA A 365 17.16 14.73 4.19
C ALA A 365 17.66 13.98 5.45
N GLY A 366 17.02 12.87 5.85
CA GLY A 366 17.40 12.13 7.05
C GLY A 366 16.90 12.78 8.35
N LEU A 367 16.03 13.79 8.29
CA LEU A 367 15.51 14.49 9.46
C LEU A 367 14.21 13.87 9.95
N LEU A 368 14.07 13.69 11.26
CA LEU A 368 12.77 13.46 11.89
C LEU A 368 11.87 14.68 11.61
N PRO A 369 10.70 14.51 10.97
CA PRO A 369 9.80 15.63 10.74
C PRO A 369 9.33 16.29 12.04
N ASP A 370 9.21 17.61 12.01
CA ASP A 370 8.68 18.39 13.12
C ASP A 370 7.16 18.24 13.25
N GLN A 371 6.47 18.13 12.12
CA GLN A 371 5.03 17.97 12.03
C GLN A 371 4.66 16.92 10.96
N PRO A 372 4.85 15.61 11.23
CA PRO A 372 4.55 14.56 10.27
C PRO A 372 3.07 14.55 9.85
N VAL A 373 2.81 13.99 8.67
CA VAL A 373 1.46 13.65 8.21
C VAL A 373 0.98 12.42 8.97
N LEU A 374 -0.13 12.53 9.68
CA LEU A 374 -0.70 11.41 10.42
C LEU A 374 -1.95 10.89 9.70
N VAL A 375 -2.01 9.58 9.48
CA VAL A 375 -3.21 8.88 9.04
C VAL A 375 -3.77 8.13 10.23
N VAL A 376 -4.89 8.61 10.78
CA VAL A 376 -5.54 8.02 11.95
C VAL A 376 -6.72 7.18 11.49
N GLY A 377 -6.55 5.86 11.52
CA GLY A 377 -7.56 4.85 11.23
C GLY A 377 -8.42 4.52 12.45
N GLN A 378 -9.74 4.47 12.26
CA GLN A 378 -10.74 4.17 13.28
C GLN A 378 -11.56 2.92 12.90
N PRO A 379 -10.94 1.73 12.74
CA PRO A 379 -11.63 0.59 12.13
C PRO A 379 -12.81 0.08 12.97
N THR A 380 -12.81 0.27 14.29
CA THR A 380 -13.94 -0.09 15.17
C THR A 380 -15.15 0.83 15.04
N ALA A 381 -15.04 1.96 14.33
CA ALA A 381 -16.21 2.75 13.95
C ALA A 381 -17.07 2.02 12.90
N VAL A 382 -16.46 1.09 12.15
CA VAL A 382 -17.09 0.33 11.07
C VAL A 382 -17.28 -1.13 11.48
N ASP A 383 -16.28 -1.72 12.13
CA ASP A 383 -16.27 -3.12 12.54
C ASP A 383 -15.96 -3.26 14.05
N PRO A 384 -17.01 -3.26 14.90
CA PRO A 384 -16.85 -3.42 16.35
C PRO A 384 -16.26 -4.75 16.79
N SER A 385 -16.20 -5.78 15.92
CA SER A 385 -15.67 -7.11 16.27
C SER A 385 -14.15 -7.12 16.56
N ARG A 386 -13.47 -6.00 16.28
CA ARG A 386 -12.02 -5.85 16.43
C ARG A 386 -11.57 -5.46 17.84
N ALA A 387 -12.50 -5.19 18.74
CA ALA A 387 -12.19 -4.83 20.13
C ALA A 387 -13.25 -5.41 21.07
N PRO A 388 -12.98 -5.47 22.39
CA PRO A 388 -14.01 -5.77 23.38
C PRO A 388 -15.20 -4.81 23.30
N GLN A 389 -16.36 -5.22 23.81
CA GLN A 389 -17.59 -4.42 23.74
C GLN A 389 -17.38 -3.01 24.32
N GLY A 390 -17.74 -1.99 23.53
CA GLY A 390 -17.62 -0.58 23.92
C GLY A 390 -16.17 -0.05 23.94
N LYS A 391 -15.21 -0.82 23.43
CA LYS A 391 -13.80 -0.43 23.30
C LYS A 391 -13.43 -0.28 21.83
N HIS A 392 -12.30 0.37 21.59
CA HIS A 392 -11.88 0.73 20.25
C HIS A 392 -10.40 0.42 20.01
N VAL A 393 -10.02 0.36 18.74
CA VAL A 393 -8.61 0.43 18.35
C VAL A 393 -8.37 1.67 17.50
N LEU A 394 -7.25 2.32 17.71
CA LEU A 394 -6.75 3.39 16.85
C LEU A 394 -5.50 2.90 16.13
N TRP A 395 -5.51 3.03 14.81
CA TRP A 395 -4.40 2.68 13.93
C TRP A 395 -3.77 3.99 13.44
N VAL A 396 -2.53 4.29 13.82
CA VAL A 396 -1.87 5.53 13.42
C VAL A 396 -0.66 5.22 12.54
N GLN A 397 -0.74 5.64 11.29
CA GLN A 397 0.40 5.60 10.37
C GLN A 397 1.02 6.99 10.27
N VAL A 398 2.32 7.07 10.52
CA VAL A 398 3.09 8.31 10.56
C VAL A 398 3.93 8.44 9.29
N ARG A 399 3.51 9.34 8.41
CA ARG A 399 4.15 9.61 7.12
C ARG A 399 4.87 10.96 7.17
N MET A 400 6.05 11.14 6.60
CA MET A 400 7.02 10.17 6.12
C MET A 400 8.26 10.27 6.98
N LEU A 401 9.01 9.18 7.17
CA LEU A 401 10.14 9.14 8.10
C LEU A 401 11.42 8.68 7.40
N PRO A 402 12.59 9.16 7.86
CA PRO A 402 13.85 8.64 7.37
C PRO A 402 14.13 7.24 7.94
N ALA A 403 14.78 6.39 7.15
CA ALA A 403 15.33 5.12 7.65
C ALA A 403 16.55 5.37 8.56
N GLU A 404 17.42 6.28 8.13
CA GLU A 404 18.62 6.72 8.86
C GLU A 404 18.43 8.15 9.37
N ILE A 405 18.59 8.34 10.68
CA ILE A 405 18.33 9.63 11.33
C ILE A 405 19.63 10.45 11.38
N ALA A 406 19.71 11.46 10.51
CA ALA A 406 20.78 12.46 10.49
C ALA A 406 20.52 13.63 11.47
N GLY A 407 19.25 13.86 11.84
CA GLY A 407 18.87 14.93 12.76
C GLY A 407 17.37 15.00 13.02
N ASP A 408 16.96 16.07 13.67
CA ASP A 408 15.56 16.34 14.00
C ASP A 408 15.21 17.76 13.56
N ALA A 409 14.19 17.90 12.71
CA ALA A 409 13.76 19.20 12.23
C ALA A 409 13.26 20.12 13.36
N ALA A 410 12.80 19.56 14.49
CA ALA A 410 12.40 20.33 15.65
C ALA A 410 13.56 20.62 16.64
N GLY A 411 14.74 20.02 16.45
CA GLY A 411 15.90 20.18 17.33
C GLY A 411 15.71 19.66 18.77
N LYS A 412 14.74 18.77 19.00
CA LYS A 412 14.38 18.24 20.34
C LYS A 412 14.88 16.81 20.59
N ILE A 413 15.11 16.04 19.53
CA ILE A 413 15.58 14.64 19.60
C ILE A 413 16.98 14.58 18.99
N ALA A 414 17.96 14.11 19.76
CA ALA A 414 19.31 13.90 19.25
C ALA A 414 19.32 12.76 18.20
N PRO A 415 20.11 12.86 17.12
CA PRO A 415 20.20 11.81 16.12
C PRO A 415 20.76 10.53 16.74
N ALA A 416 20.03 9.44 16.61
CA ALA A 416 20.41 8.11 17.08
C ALA A 416 19.62 7.04 16.31
N HIS A 417 19.96 5.77 16.54
CA HIS A 417 19.25 4.64 15.94
C HIS A 417 17.76 4.61 16.38
N TRP A 418 16.88 4.08 15.53
CA TRP A 418 15.43 4.02 15.80
C TRP A 418 15.06 3.33 17.12
N ASP A 419 15.83 2.32 17.53
CA ASP A 419 15.60 1.63 18.81
C ASP A 419 15.75 2.55 20.04
N ILE A 420 16.48 3.65 19.91
CA ILE A 420 16.66 4.66 20.98
C ILE A 420 15.61 5.76 20.86
N VAL A 421 15.28 6.20 19.64
CA VAL A 421 14.46 7.40 19.42
C VAL A 421 12.96 7.12 19.28
N LYS A 422 12.54 5.88 19.03
CA LYS A 422 11.17 5.57 18.59
C LYS A 422 10.10 6.04 19.58
N ASP A 423 10.32 5.85 20.87
CA ASP A 423 9.36 6.23 21.90
C ASP A 423 9.26 7.76 22.01
N ALA A 424 10.40 8.46 21.98
CA ALA A 424 10.43 9.93 22.02
C ALA A 424 9.73 10.55 20.80
N TYR A 425 9.91 9.96 19.62
CA TYR A 425 9.22 10.42 18.41
C TYR A 425 7.72 10.05 18.42
N ALA A 426 7.35 8.90 18.98
CA ALA A 426 5.95 8.54 19.18
C ALA A 426 5.22 9.50 20.14
N GLU A 427 5.89 9.99 21.19
CA GLU A 427 5.31 11.04 22.06
C GLU A 427 5.01 12.32 21.29
N ARG A 428 5.90 12.76 20.37
CA ARG A 428 5.61 13.90 19.48
C ARG A 428 4.37 13.65 18.63
N VAL A 429 4.21 12.44 18.10
CA VAL A 429 3.03 12.07 17.31
C VAL A 429 1.77 12.15 18.19
N LEU A 430 1.81 11.62 19.41
CA LEU A 430 0.69 11.69 20.35
C LEU A 430 0.39 13.13 20.79
N ASP A 431 1.39 13.99 20.97
CA ASP A 431 1.21 15.43 21.23
C ASP A 431 0.44 16.11 20.09
N ILE A 432 0.77 15.77 18.84
CA ILE A 432 0.06 16.29 17.68
C ILE A 432 -1.39 15.81 17.72
N ILE A 433 -1.68 14.51 17.89
CA ILE A 433 -3.06 14.03 17.91
C ILE A 433 -3.84 14.67 19.08
N GLU A 434 -3.24 14.78 20.26
CA GLU A 434 -3.83 15.43 21.45
C GLU A 434 -4.22 16.89 21.17
N SER A 435 -3.46 17.62 20.35
CA SER A 435 -3.82 18.99 19.97
C SER A 435 -5.10 19.07 19.13
N TYR A 436 -5.44 18.01 18.41
CA TYR A 436 -6.71 17.88 17.66
C TYR A 436 -7.82 17.18 18.46
N ALA A 437 -7.46 16.34 19.43
CA ALA A 437 -8.38 15.60 20.28
C ALA A 437 -7.92 15.64 21.75
N PRO A 438 -8.15 16.75 22.47
CA PRO A 438 -7.76 16.88 23.87
C PRO A 438 -8.38 15.78 24.74
N GLY A 439 -7.59 15.19 25.63
CA GLY A 439 -7.99 14.05 26.47
C GLY A 439 -7.69 12.68 25.86
N LEU A 440 -7.11 12.61 24.65
CA LEU A 440 -6.78 11.36 23.96
C LEU A 440 -6.00 10.40 24.87
N ARG A 441 -4.94 10.86 25.52
CA ARG A 441 -4.09 10.00 26.36
C ARG A 441 -4.83 9.31 27.50
N GLN A 442 -5.85 9.96 28.06
CA GLN A 442 -6.66 9.39 29.14
C GLN A 442 -7.49 8.19 28.66
N LYS A 443 -7.74 8.11 27.34
CA LYS A 443 -8.46 7.01 26.70
C LYS A 443 -7.55 5.87 26.25
N ILE A 444 -6.22 5.98 26.33
CA ILE A 444 -5.30 4.92 25.89
C ILE A 444 -5.19 3.84 26.98
N LEU A 445 -5.62 2.63 26.65
CA LEU A 445 -5.53 1.44 27.50
C LEU A 445 -4.21 0.68 27.31
N GLY A 446 -3.65 0.72 26.10
CA GLY A 446 -2.39 0.06 25.77
C GLY A 446 -1.87 0.51 24.42
N ARG A 447 -0.56 0.41 24.19
CA ARG A 447 0.08 0.88 22.96
C ARG A 447 1.15 -0.06 22.46
N ALA A 448 1.35 -0.08 21.14
CA ALA A 448 2.46 -0.73 20.46
C ALA A 448 3.01 0.20 19.38
N ILE A 449 4.34 0.34 19.35
CA ILE A 449 5.04 1.29 18.47
C ILE A 449 6.05 0.49 17.63
N PHE A 450 5.93 0.62 16.32
CA PHE A 450 6.84 0.04 15.35
C PHE A 450 7.48 1.15 14.53
N SER A 451 8.78 1.39 14.77
CA SER A 451 9.61 2.29 13.98
C SER A 451 9.82 1.77 12.56
N PRO A 452 10.33 2.60 11.62
CA PRO A 452 10.73 2.14 10.30
C PRO A 452 11.60 0.87 10.30
N LEU A 453 12.55 0.76 11.24
CA LEU A 453 13.43 -0.42 11.33
C LEU A 453 12.78 -1.60 12.07
N ASP A 454 11.81 -1.36 12.97
CA ASP A 454 10.97 -2.45 13.48
C ASP A 454 10.17 -3.08 12.32
N LEU A 455 9.56 -2.25 11.46
CA LEU A 455 8.80 -2.73 10.30
C LEU A 455 9.66 -3.54 9.33
N GLU A 456 10.90 -3.09 9.05
CA GLU A 456 11.84 -3.83 8.23
C GLU A 456 12.26 -5.15 8.89
N ARG A 457 12.44 -5.21 10.22
CA ARG A 457 12.77 -6.45 10.92
C ARG A 457 11.64 -7.48 10.83
N GLU A 458 10.40 -7.05 11.02
CA GLU A 458 9.21 -7.91 10.92
C GLU A 458 8.96 -8.38 9.49
N ASN A 459 9.11 -7.48 8.52
CA ASN A 459 9.00 -7.80 7.11
C ASN A 459 10.12 -7.10 6.31
N PRO A 460 11.22 -7.80 6.01
CA PRO A 460 12.32 -7.24 5.21
C PRO A 460 12.01 -6.82 3.76
N ASN A 461 10.76 -6.90 3.31
CA ASN A 461 10.33 -6.18 2.11
C ASN A 461 9.99 -4.70 2.38
N LEU A 462 9.86 -4.31 3.65
CA LEU A 462 9.61 -2.94 4.11
C LEU A 462 10.92 -2.22 4.37
N VAL A 463 11.82 -2.21 3.38
CA VAL A 463 13.19 -1.69 3.51
C VAL A 463 13.17 -0.23 3.97
N GLY A 464 13.84 0.08 5.07
CA GLY A 464 13.83 1.41 5.69
C GLY A 464 12.45 1.86 6.19
N GLY A 465 11.53 0.93 6.43
CA GLY A 465 10.13 1.18 6.77
C GLY A 465 9.22 1.50 5.59
N ASP A 466 9.69 1.30 4.35
CA ASP A 466 8.93 1.59 3.14
C ASP A 466 7.77 0.59 2.93
N GLN A 467 6.55 0.98 3.29
CA GLN A 467 5.34 0.19 3.08
C GLN A 467 4.94 -0.03 1.62
N ILE A 468 5.52 0.72 0.67
CA ILE A 468 5.22 0.62 -0.76
C ILE A 468 6.30 -0.16 -1.53
N CYS A 469 7.36 -0.59 -0.83
CA CYS A 469 8.42 -1.48 -1.34
C CYS A 469 9.02 -0.95 -2.65
N GLY A 470 9.30 0.34 -2.72
CA GLY A 470 9.89 1.04 -3.86
C GLY A 470 9.12 2.27 -4.28
N SER A 471 9.83 3.38 -4.48
CA SER A 471 9.32 4.66 -4.96
C SER A 471 8.47 4.55 -6.24
N HIS A 472 7.39 5.34 -6.31
CA HIS A 472 6.46 5.41 -7.45
C HIS A 472 6.72 6.63 -8.35
N HIS A 473 7.80 7.37 -8.13
CA HIS A 473 8.17 8.46 -9.02
C HIS A 473 8.39 7.97 -10.45
N LEU A 474 8.11 8.82 -11.43
CA LEU A 474 8.17 8.51 -12.86
C LEU A 474 9.50 7.90 -13.32
N ALA A 475 10.62 8.27 -12.69
CA ALA A 475 11.95 7.74 -13.03
C ALA A 475 12.13 6.25 -12.71
N GLN A 476 11.31 5.68 -11.81
CA GLN A 476 11.37 4.27 -11.41
C GLN A 476 10.07 3.52 -11.74
N ASN A 477 8.93 4.21 -11.84
CA ASN A 477 7.63 3.57 -12.01
C ASN A 477 7.33 3.21 -13.48
N PHE A 478 6.17 2.59 -13.73
CA PHE A 478 5.74 2.16 -15.05
C PHE A 478 6.75 1.23 -15.75
N LEU A 479 7.28 1.62 -16.92
CA LEU A 479 8.21 0.82 -17.73
C LEU A 479 9.58 0.60 -17.08
N PHE A 480 9.89 1.37 -16.03
CA PHE A 480 11.17 1.31 -15.34
C PHE A 480 11.11 0.42 -14.08
N ARG A 481 9.93 -0.09 -13.70
CA ARG A 481 9.74 -0.90 -12.50
C ARG A 481 9.75 -2.40 -12.82
N PRO A 482 10.55 -3.25 -12.14
CA PRO A 482 11.58 -2.90 -11.14
C PRO A 482 12.89 -2.41 -11.79
N ALA A 483 13.11 -2.75 -13.06
CA ALA A 483 14.20 -2.25 -13.88
C ALA A 483 13.76 -2.13 -15.34
N ARG A 484 14.40 -1.20 -16.07
CA ARG A 484 14.18 -1.01 -17.51
C ARG A 484 14.40 -2.32 -18.27
N GLY A 485 13.40 -2.74 -19.05
CA GLY A 485 13.45 -3.99 -19.82
C GLY A 485 12.86 -5.20 -19.09
N PHE A 486 12.60 -5.09 -17.79
CA PHE A 486 12.11 -6.19 -16.94
C PHE A 486 10.74 -5.87 -16.30
N ALA A 487 9.95 -5.00 -16.94
CA ALA A 487 8.63 -4.59 -16.44
C ALA A 487 7.56 -5.69 -16.46
N ARG A 488 7.88 -6.91 -16.92
CA ARG A 488 6.98 -8.07 -17.03
C ARG A 488 7.36 -9.21 -16.09
N TRP A 489 7.70 -8.87 -14.84
CA TRP A 489 8.02 -9.81 -13.74
C TRP A 489 9.15 -10.80 -14.01
N ASN A 490 9.69 -10.86 -15.23
CA ASN A 490 10.77 -11.73 -15.64
C ASN A 490 12.12 -11.20 -15.14
N THR A 491 13.09 -12.09 -15.08
CA THR A 491 14.49 -11.78 -14.76
C THR A 491 15.40 -12.29 -15.88
N PRO A 492 16.69 -11.94 -15.89
CA PRO A 492 17.67 -12.52 -16.80
C PRO A 492 17.83 -14.05 -16.66
N VAL A 493 17.55 -14.59 -15.47
CA VAL A 493 17.58 -16.03 -15.21
C VAL A 493 16.27 -16.65 -15.70
N ALA A 494 16.36 -17.62 -16.61
CA ALA A 494 15.18 -18.32 -17.12
C ALA A 494 14.40 -19.00 -15.98
N ASN A 495 13.07 -19.00 -16.06
CA ASN A 495 12.16 -19.54 -15.06
C ASN A 495 12.21 -18.86 -13.67
N LEU A 496 12.96 -17.76 -13.52
CA LEU A 496 12.94 -16.93 -12.32
C LEU A 496 12.12 -15.67 -12.56
N TYR A 497 11.17 -15.43 -11.67
CA TYR A 497 10.26 -14.30 -11.70
C TYR A 497 10.27 -13.54 -10.39
N LEU A 498 9.99 -12.24 -10.44
CA LEU A 498 9.83 -11.35 -9.30
C LEU A 498 8.38 -10.85 -9.24
N THR A 499 7.76 -10.91 -8.07
CA THR A 499 6.40 -10.41 -7.82
C THR A 499 6.34 -9.58 -6.55
N GLY A 500 5.21 -8.93 -6.30
CA GLY A 500 4.99 -8.07 -5.14
C GLY A 500 5.04 -6.58 -5.49
N ALA A 501 5.00 -5.74 -4.46
CA ALA A 501 4.85 -4.29 -4.59
C ALA A 501 6.03 -3.60 -5.33
N ALA A 502 7.22 -4.21 -5.34
CA ALA A 502 8.37 -3.72 -6.10
C ALA A 502 8.24 -3.89 -7.64
N THR A 503 7.23 -4.60 -8.11
CA THR A 503 6.99 -4.85 -9.55
C THR A 503 5.67 -4.21 -9.99
N TRP A 504 5.48 -4.01 -11.30
CA TRP A 504 4.23 -3.49 -11.84
C TRP A 504 3.02 -4.35 -11.40
N PRO A 505 1.87 -3.76 -11.01
CA PRO A 505 1.50 -2.33 -11.04
C PRO A 505 2.00 -1.48 -9.86
N GLY A 506 2.70 -2.07 -8.91
CA GLY A 506 3.27 -1.38 -7.76
C GLY A 506 2.56 -1.73 -6.44
N ALA A 507 2.68 -0.82 -5.48
CA ALA A 507 2.09 -0.96 -4.16
C ALA A 507 0.56 -1.01 -4.12
N GLY A 508 0.04 -1.44 -2.97
CA GLY A 508 -1.37 -1.61 -2.71
C GLY A 508 -1.76 -3.07 -2.49
N THR A 509 -2.95 -3.27 -1.93
CA THR A 509 -3.49 -4.59 -1.58
C THR A 509 -4.14 -5.31 -2.76
N GLY A 510 -4.18 -4.70 -3.96
CA GLY A 510 -4.94 -5.19 -5.12
C GLY A 510 -4.48 -6.50 -5.77
N ALA A 511 -3.43 -7.16 -5.28
CA ALA A 511 -2.88 -8.43 -5.79
C ALA A 511 -2.50 -8.46 -7.29
N GLY A 512 -2.42 -7.30 -7.94
CA GLY A 512 -2.28 -7.18 -9.39
C GLY A 512 -0.99 -7.79 -9.94
N SER A 513 0.14 -7.58 -9.25
CA SER A 513 1.45 -8.11 -9.68
C SER A 513 1.43 -9.64 -9.71
N GLY A 514 1.00 -10.26 -8.61
CA GLY A 514 0.94 -11.71 -8.50
C GLY A 514 -0.04 -12.36 -9.48
N PHE A 515 -1.22 -11.74 -9.64
CA PHE A 515 -2.25 -12.28 -10.51
C PHE A 515 -1.88 -12.17 -12.00
N MET A 516 -1.34 -11.04 -12.45
CA MET A 516 -0.94 -10.90 -13.86
C MET A 516 0.24 -11.83 -14.21
N LEU A 517 1.20 -12.01 -13.30
CA LEU A 517 2.25 -13.02 -13.47
C LEU A 517 1.65 -14.43 -13.59
N ALA A 518 0.70 -14.78 -12.72
CA ALA A 518 0.05 -16.09 -12.77
C ALA A 518 -0.71 -16.33 -14.09
N GLN A 519 -1.38 -15.29 -14.62
CA GLN A 519 -2.03 -15.36 -15.93
C GLN A 519 -1.01 -15.52 -17.07
N GLN A 520 0.15 -14.88 -16.98
CA GLN A 520 1.23 -15.04 -17.95
C GLN A 520 1.79 -16.47 -17.96
N LEU A 521 1.86 -17.13 -16.81
CA LEU A 521 2.43 -18.48 -16.66
C LEU A 521 1.41 -19.61 -16.89
N GLY A 522 0.22 -19.50 -16.29
CA GLY A 522 -0.81 -20.54 -16.28
C GLY A 522 -2.02 -20.25 -17.15
N GLY A 523 -2.04 -19.13 -17.88
CA GLY A 523 -3.16 -18.68 -18.68
C GLY A 523 -4.29 -18.04 -17.87
N ASN A 524 -5.28 -17.47 -18.57
CA ASN A 524 -6.49 -16.93 -17.95
C ASN A 524 -7.30 -18.04 -17.30
#